data_AF-A0A9W6LWI0-F1
#
_entry.id   AF-A0A9W6LWI0-F1
#
_cell.length_a   1.000
_cell.length_b   1.000
_cell.length_c   1.000
_cell.angle_alpha   90.00
_cell.angle_beta   90.00
_cell.angle_gamma   90.00
#
_symmetry.space_group_name_H-M   'P 1'
#
loop_
_entity.id
_entity.type
_entity.pdbx_description
1 polymer ?
#
loop_
_entity_poly.entity_id
_entity_poly.type
_entity_poly.pdbx_seq_one_letter_code
_entity_poly.pdbx_strand_id
1 'polypeptide(L)'
;MKRIPHSVYATLFGVVHLALGVNLALAAVALPFIALLLTTDPSLSWPALALAAVLAGPGVAAAFGTFRAHADGETGVLRAFARSLRATWRRALWLSALVGAVVTVALVDVFVLVPTAAGAVVAPLLIVVALLAIAMGMVGMVAVAEDPDARLRDVLRAGLVLAVRRWPLTVASFAVVAVQAAVVVAAPALGIGLTAAACLYVVWAGGRYTLQPVLAPAES
;
A
#
# COMPACT_ATOMS: atom_id res chain seq x y z
N MET A 1 -16.86 19.20 35.69
CA MET A 1 -16.89 18.59 34.33
C MET A 1 -15.84 19.30 33.48
N LYS A 2 -14.77 18.59 33.07
CA LYS A 2 -13.64 19.17 32.33
C LYS A 2 -14.09 19.44 30.89
N ARG A 3 -14.18 20.69 30.46
CA ARG A 3 -14.57 21.05 29.08
C ARG A 3 -13.46 20.55 28.14
N ILE A 4 -13.75 19.50 27.37
CA ILE A 4 -12.85 19.05 26.31
C ILE A 4 -12.78 20.19 25.29
N PRO A 5 -11.57 20.67 24.94
CA PRO A 5 -11.41 21.80 24.03
C PRO A 5 -11.97 21.42 22.65
N HIS A 6 -12.66 22.36 22.01
CA HIS A 6 -13.31 22.17 20.71
C HIS A 6 -12.34 21.66 19.63
N SER A 7 -11.05 22.01 19.73
CA SER A 7 -9.99 21.53 18.86
C SER A 7 -9.77 20.01 18.91
N VAL A 8 -9.94 19.37 20.07
CA VAL A 8 -9.78 17.92 20.22
C VAL A 8 -10.93 17.17 19.56
N TYR A 9 -12.16 17.66 19.71
CA TYR A 9 -13.32 17.08 19.03
C TYR A 9 -13.23 17.24 17.51
N ALA A 10 -12.85 18.42 17.01
CA ALA A 10 -12.67 18.66 15.59
C ALA A 10 -11.59 17.74 14.99
N THR A 11 -10.48 17.53 15.72
CA THR A 11 -9.40 16.62 15.30
C THR A 11 -9.86 15.17 15.26
N LEU A 12 -10.50 14.69 16.34
CA LEU A 12 -11.02 13.31 16.40
C LEU A 12 -12.03 13.03 15.29
N PHE A 13 -12.97 13.95 15.09
CA PHE A 13 -13.97 13.81 14.03
C PHE A 13 -13.33 13.82 12.63
N GLY A 14 -12.33 14.67 12.40
CA GLY A 14 -11.57 14.70 11.16
C GLY A 14 -10.85 13.39 10.87
N VAL A 15 -10.14 12.83 11.85
CA VAL A 15 -9.42 11.56 11.72
C VAL A 15 -10.38 10.39 11.48
N VAL A 16 -11.50 10.33 12.21
CA VAL A 16 -12.51 9.28 12.03
C VAL A 16 -13.17 9.40 10.66
N HIS A 17 -13.51 10.61 10.22
CA HIS A 17 -14.08 10.86 8.90
C HIS A 17 -13.12 10.48 7.77
N LEU A 18 -11.82 10.81 7.91
CA LEU A 18 -10.77 10.39 6.99
C LEU A 18 -10.68 8.86 6.92
N ALA A 19 -10.57 8.20 8.07
CA ALA A 19 -10.41 6.75 8.14
C ALA A 19 -11.61 6.03 7.51
N LEU A 20 -12.83 6.40 7.88
CA LEU A 20 -14.05 5.80 7.34
C LEU A 20 -14.21 6.10 5.84
N GLY A 21 -13.96 7.33 5.41
CA GLY A 21 -14.06 7.73 4.01
C GLY A 21 -13.06 6.99 3.12
N VAL A 22 -11.81 6.86 3.55
CA VAL A 22 -10.77 6.12 2.82
C VAL A 22 -11.08 4.63 2.80
N ASN A 23 -11.47 4.04 3.93
CA ASN A 23 -11.83 2.63 3.98
C ASN A 23 -12.99 2.28 3.04
N LEU A 24 -14.05 3.09 3.05
CA LEU A 24 -15.24 2.85 2.21
C LEU A 24 -14.91 3.00 0.72
N ALA A 25 -14.13 4.03 0.36
CA ALA A 25 -13.68 4.22 -1.01
C ALA A 25 -12.72 3.10 -1.47
N LEU A 26 -11.81 2.67 -0.59
CA LEU A 26 -10.89 1.57 -0.87
C LEU A 26 -11.64 0.24 -1.01
N ALA A 27 -12.62 -0.03 -0.16
CA ALA A 27 -13.49 -1.21 -0.28
C ALA A 27 -14.26 -1.21 -1.60
N ALA A 28 -14.71 -0.05 -2.07
CA ALA A 28 -15.37 0.07 -3.37
C ALA A 28 -14.41 -0.23 -4.55
N VAL A 29 -13.14 0.20 -4.48
CA VAL A 29 -12.13 -0.11 -5.50
C VAL A 29 -11.69 -1.58 -5.42
N ALA A 30 -11.57 -2.13 -4.21
CA ALA A 30 -11.17 -3.51 -3.95
C ALA A 30 -12.34 -4.51 -3.98
N LEU A 31 -13.53 -4.09 -4.40
CA LEU A 31 -14.73 -4.93 -4.49
C LEU A 31 -14.52 -6.23 -5.27
N PRO A 32 -13.86 -6.26 -6.46
CA PRO A 32 -13.60 -7.53 -7.14
C PRO A 32 -12.72 -8.48 -6.31
N PHE A 33 -11.74 -7.94 -5.57
CA PHE A 33 -10.87 -8.73 -4.70
C PHE A 33 -11.65 -9.29 -3.49
N ILE A 34 -12.47 -8.45 -2.85
CA ILE A 34 -13.34 -8.87 -1.74
C ILE A 34 -14.32 -9.94 -2.20
N ALA A 35 -14.96 -9.75 -3.36
CA ALA A 35 -15.91 -10.70 -3.92
C ALA A 35 -15.27 -12.07 -4.16
N LEU A 36 -14.08 -12.12 -4.76
CA LEU A 36 -13.34 -13.37 -4.96
C LEU A 36 -13.01 -14.07 -3.64
N LEU A 37 -12.52 -13.34 -2.63
CA LEU A 37 -12.22 -13.91 -1.31
C LEU A 37 -13.45 -14.47 -0.59
N LEU A 38 -14.62 -13.86 -0.79
CA LEU A 38 -15.86 -14.30 -0.15
C LEU A 38 -16.55 -15.45 -0.88
N THR A 39 -16.36 -15.56 -2.20
CA THR A 39 -17.11 -16.50 -3.04
C THR A 39 -16.30 -17.71 -3.47
N THR A 40 -14.97 -17.63 -3.44
CA THR A 40 -14.09 -18.64 -4.03
C THR A 40 -13.06 -19.12 -3.02
N ASP A 41 -12.63 -20.38 -3.17
CA ASP A 41 -11.49 -20.91 -2.42
C ASP A 41 -10.20 -20.18 -2.83
N PRO A 42 -9.49 -19.50 -1.91
CA PRO A 42 -8.28 -18.74 -2.23
C PRO A 42 -7.16 -19.61 -2.81
N SER A 43 -7.12 -20.90 -2.46
CA SER A 43 -6.07 -21.83 -2.93
C SER A 43 -6.21 -22.16 -4.42
N LEU A 44 -7.44 -22.19 -4.93
CA LEU A 44 -7.74 -22.49 -6.34
C LEU A 44 -7.83 -21.24 -7.21
N SER A 45 -8.21 -20.11 -6.61
CA SER A 45 -8.43 -18.83 -7.30
C SER A 45 -7.27 -17.86 -7.23
N TRP A 46 -6.09 -18.32 -6.81
CA TRP A 46 -4.90 -17.48 -6.65
C TRP A 46 -4.55 -16.60 -7.86
N PRO A 47 -4.71 -17.02 -9.15
CA PRO A 47 -4.40 -16.15 -10.28
C PRO A 47 -5.41 -15.00 -10.40
N ALA A 48 -6.70 -15.29 -10.16
CA ALA A 48 -7.76 -14.30 -10.17
C ALA A 48 -7.58 -13.31 -9.00
N LEU A 49 -7.20 -13.80 -7.82
CA LEU A 49 -6.87 -12.96 -6.67
C LEU A 49 -5.66 -12.06 -6.94
N ALA A 50 -4.62 -12.57 -7.60
CA ALA A 50 -3.45 -11.77 -7.99
C ALA A 50 -3.85 -10.63 -8.94
N LEU A 51 -4.66 -10.94 -9.97
CA LEU A 51 -5.18 -9.92 -10.89
C LEU A 51 -6.07 -8.89 -10.19
N ALA A 52 -6.95 -9.34 -9.29
CA ALA A 52 -7.80 -8.44 -8.52
C ALA A 52 -6.99 -7.57 -7.53
N ALA A 53 -5.90 -8.07 -6.97
CA ALA A 53 -4.97 -7.29 -6.15
C ALA A 53 -4.27 -6.20 -6.96
N VAL A 54 -3.88 -6.49 -8.21
CA VAL A 54 -3.34 -5.47 -9.14
C VAL A 54 -4.34 -4.34 -9.38
N LEU A 55 -5.61 -4.67 -9.58
CA LEU A 55 -6.70 -3.68 -9.75
C LEU A 55 -6.99 -2.87 -8.48
N ALA A 56 -6.71 -3.42 -7.29
CA ALA A 56 -6.81 -2.69 -6.03
C ALA A 56 -5.66 -1.67 -5.83
N GLY A 57 -4.55 -1.83 -6.54
CA GLY A 57 -3.37 -0.95 -6.48
C GLY A 57 -3.71 0.54 -6.58
N PRO A 58 -4.38 1.02 -7.64
CA PRO A 58 -4.83 2.42 -7.76
C PRO A 58 -5.59 2.95 -6.54
N GLY A 59 -6.37 2.11 -5.86
CA GLY A 59 -7.06 2.49 -4.61
C GLY A 59 -6.10 2.80 -3.47
N VAL A 60 -5.00 2.06 -3.36
CA VAL A 60 -3.92 2.31 -2.38
C VAL A 60 -3.22 3.64 -2.68
N ALA A 61 -2.89 3.93 -3.94
CA ALA A 61 -2.28 5.21 -4.31
C ALA A 61 -3.23 6.39 -4.03
N ALA A 62 -4.52 6.21 -4.31
CA ALA A 62 -5.55 7.21 -4.01
C ALA A 62 -5.71 7.45 -2.51
N ALA A 63 -5.60 6.41 -1.67
CA ALA A 63 -5.61 6.54 -0.22
C ALA A 63 -4.43 7.41 0.26
N PHE A 64 -3.21 7.16 -0.23
CA PHE A 64 -2.04 7.97 0.08
C PHE A 64 -2.19 9.43 -0.35
N GLY A 65 -2.72 9.68 -1.55
CA GLY A 65 -3.01 11.05 -2.01
C GLY A 65 -4.06 11.75 -1.15
N THR A 66 -5.02 11.00 -0.62
CA THR A 66 -6.04 11.50 0.31
C THR A 66 -5.44 11.85 1.67
N PHE A 67 -4.51 11.03 2.19
CA PHE A 67 -3.79 11.34 3.44
C PHE A 67 -2.92 12.59 3.29
N ARG A 68 -2.24 12.75 2.15
CA ARG A 68 -1.49 13.97 1.83
C ARG A 68 -2.40 15.19 1.80
N ALA A 69 -3.49 15.14 1.03
CA ALA A 69 -4.45 16.22 0.94
C ALA A 69 -5.04 16.61 2.32
N HIS A 70 -5.33 15.63 3.16
CA HIS A 70 -5.82 15.87 4.52
C HIS A 70 -4.74 16.50 5.42
N ALA A 71 -3.49 16.07 5.31
CA ALA A 71 -2.37 16.70 6.01
C ALA A 71 -2.13 18.15 5.55
N ASP A 72 -2.43 18.46 4.29
CA ASP A 72 -2.37 19.81 3.72
C ASP A 72 -3.64 20.66 4.06
N GLY A 73 -4.59 20.10 4.82
CA GLY A 73 -5.78 20.80 5.33
C GLY A 73 -7.08 20.61 4.53
N GLU A 74 -7.09 19.75 3.50
CA GLU A 74 -8.31 19.45 2.74
C GLU A 74 -9.29 18.59 3.57
N THR A 75 -10.55 19.03 3.67
CA THR A 75 -11.61 18.34 4.43
C THR A 75 -12.40 17.33 3.59
N GLY A 76 -12.38 17.48 2.26
CA GLY A 76 -13.18 16.68 1.34
C GLY A 76 -12.57 15.31 1.02
N VAL A 77 -12.69 14.34 1.94
CA VAL A 77 -12.04 13.01 1.84
C VAL A 77 -12.38 12.28 0.53
N LEU A 78 -13.66 12.10 0.19
CA LEU A 78 -14.06 11.36 -1.01
C LEU A 78 -13.69 12.09 -2.31
N ARG A 79 -13.71 13.42 -2.30
CA ARG A 79 -13.32 14.24 -3.45
C ARG A 79 -11.81 14.15 -3.68
N ALA A 80 -11.02 14.24 -2.60
CA ALA A 80 -9.57 14.04 -2.63
C ALA A 80 -9.20 12.64 -3.10
N PHE A 81 -9.92 11.61 -2.66
CA PHE A 81 -9.73 10.23 -3.12
C PHE A 81 -10.02 10.09 -4.62
N ALA A 82 -11.19 10.54 -5.09
CA ALA A 82 -11.55 10.44 -6.50
C ALA A 82 -10.62 11.24 -7.42
N ARG A 83 -10.12 12.39 -6.94
CA ARG A 83 -9.12 13.21 -7.64
C ARG A 83 -7.78 12.49 -7.73
N SER A 84 -7.29 11.96 -6.60
CA SER A 84 -6.03 11.23 -6.52
C SER A 84 -6.08 9.93 -7.34
N LEU A 85 -7.21 9.22 -7.30
CA LEU A 85 -7.44 8.02 -8.08
C LEU A 85 -7.34 8.32 -9.58
N ARG A 86 -8.03 9.35 -10.06
CA ARG A 86 -7.97 9.74 -11.48
C ARG A 86 -6.58 10.19 -11.91
N ALA A 87 -5.87 10.95 -11.07
CA ALA A 87 -4.54 11.44 -11.37
C ALA A 87 -3.49 10.32 -11.44
N THR A 88 -3.60 9.31 -10.59
CA THR A 88 -2.58 8.27 -10.41
C THR A 88 -2.93 6.93 -11.07
N TRP A 89 -4.17 6.75 -11.56
CA TRP A 89 -4.70 5.45 -12.02
C TRP A 89 -3.72 4.65 -12.88
N ARG A 90 -3.25 5.22 -14.00
CA ARG A 90 -2.35 4.51 -14.93
C ARG A 90 -1.02 4.15 -14.30
N ARG A 91 -0.38 5.09 -13.58
CA ARG A 91 0.95 4.86 -12.98
C ARG A 91 0.86 3.86 -11.83
N ALA A 92 -0.15 3.99 -10.99
CA ALA A 92 -0.44 3.09 -9.89
C ALA A 92 -0.79 1.68 -10.38
N LEU A 93 -1.58 1.56 -11.46
CA LEU A 93 -1.92 0.27 -12.07
C LEU A 93 -0.70 -0.42 -12.68
N TRP A 94 0.16 0.33 -13.37
CA TRP A 94 1.42 -0.22 -13.89
C TRP A 94 2.35 -0.69 -12.79
N LEU A 95 2.50 0.11 -11.73
CA LEU A 95 3.34 -0.23 -10.60
C LEU A 95 2.78 -1.44 -9.84
N SER A 96 1.47 -1.49 -9.59
CA SER A 96 0.84 -2.64 -8.94
C SER A 96 0.92 -3.90 -9.81
N ALA A 97 0.78 -3.77 -11.13
CA ALA A 97 0.95 -4.88 -12.07
C ALA A 97 2.39 -5.41 -12.06
N LEU A 98 3.39 -4.52 -12.08
CA LEU A 98 4.80 -4.91 -12.04
C LEU A 98 5.14 -5.63 -10.73
N VAL A 99 4.76 -5.04 -9.59
CA VAL A 99 5.01 -5.63 -8.26
C VAL A 99 4.24 -6.95 -8.12
N GLY A 100 2.97 -6.97 -8.53
CA GLY A 100 2.14 -8.18 -8.53
C GLY A 100 2.77 -9.30 -9.35
N ALA A 101 3.19 -9.01 -10.59
CA ALA A 101 3.84 -10.01 -11.45
C ALA A 101 5.12 -10.57 -10.82
N VAL A 102 6.01 -9.71 -10.31
CA VAL A 102 7.27 -10.16 -9.69
C VAL A 102 7.00 -11.02 -8.44
N VAL A 103 6.08 -10.58 -7.58
CA VAL A 103 5.72 -11.33 -6.36
C VAL A 103 5.05 -12.65 -6.71
N THR A 104 4.10 -12.66 -7.64
CA THR A 104 3.42 -13.88 -8.07
C THR A 104 4.40 -14.89 -8.67
N VAL A 105 5.27 -14.46 -9.59
CA VAL A 105 6.30 -15.34 -10.17
C VAL A 105 7.23 -15.88 -9.08
N ALA A 106 7.75 -15.02 -8.21
CA ALA A 106 8.66 -15.45 -7.13
C ALA A 106 7.99 -16.46 -6.18
N LEU A 107 6.71 -16.26 -5.82
CA LEU A 107 6.00 -17.19 -4.96
C LEU A 107 5.71 -18.52 -5.67
N VAL A 108 5.24 -18.48 -6.91
CA VAL A 108 4.99 -19.69 -7.72
C VAL A 108 6.29 -20.48 -7.88
N ASP A 109 7.39 -19.82 -8.22
CA ASP A 109 8.70 -20.43 -8.35
C ASP A 109 9.15 -21.07 -7.03
N VAL A 110 8.98 -20.39 -5.88
CA VAL A 110 9.25 -20.98 -4.56
C VAL A 110 8.45 -22.26 -4.34
N PHE A 111 7.13 -22.24 -4.60
CA PHE A 111 6.28 -23.43 -4.43
C PHE A 111 6.71 -24.60 -5.33
N VAL A 112 7.15 -24.31 -6.55
CA VAL A 112 7.64 -25.32 -7.51
C VAL A 112 9.03 -25.84 -7.14
N LEU A 113 9.91 -24.98 -6.61
CA LEU A 113 11.31 -25.30 -6.32
C LEU A 113 11.52 -25.94 -4.95
N VAL A 114 10.68 -25.65 -3.95
CA VAL A 114 10.79 -26.22 -2.59
C VAL A 114 10.93 -27.76 -2.54
N PRO A 115 10.23 -28.55 -3.38
CA PRO A 115 10.40 -30.01 -3.43
C PRO A 115 11.72 -30.47 -4.06
N THR A 116 12.52 -29.58 -4.65
CA THR A 116 13.74 -29.91 -5.39
C THR A 116 15.01 -29.61 -4.59
N ALA A 117 16.12 -30.26 -4.92
CA ALA A 117 17.42 -29.99 -4.30
C ALA A 117 17.90 -28.53 -4.49
N ALA A 118 17.49 -27.86 -5.58
CA ALA A 118 17.79 -26.46 -5.83
C ALA A 118 16.95 -25.50 -4.95
N GLY A 119 15.80 -25.97 -4.43
CA GLY A 119 14.89 -25.17 -3.62
C GLY A 119 15.54 -24.58 -2.37
N ALA A 120 16.44 -25.32 -1.72
CA ALA A 120 17.13 -24.87 -0.51
C ALA A 120 17.97 -23.59 -0.74
N VAL A 121 18.49 -23.39 -1.96
CA VAL A 121 19.35 -22.25 -2.31
C VAL A 121 18.55 -21.13 -2.99
N VAL A 122 17.63 -21.50 -3.89
CA VAL A 122 16.89 -20.53 -4.70
C VAL A 122 15.71 -19.92 -3.94
N ALA A 123 15.04 -20.67 -3.06
CA ALA A 123 13.87 -20.16 -2.35
C ALA A 123 14.17 -18.94 -1.46
N PRO A 124 15.25 -18.91 -0.65
CA PRO A 124 15.61 -17.71 0.12
C PRO A 124 15.85 -16.49 -0.77
N LEU A 125 16.51 -16.67 -1.92
CA LEU A 125 16.75 -15.60 -2.87
C LEU A 125 15.44 -15.04 -3.44
N LEU A 126 14.52 -15.92 -3.87
CA LEU A 126 13.21 -15.51 -4.39
C LEU A 126 12.36 -14.81 -3.33
N ILE A 127 12.43 -15.25 -2.07
CA ILE A 127 11.78 -14.56 -0.94
C ILE A 127 12.34 -13.13 -0.80
N VAL A 128 13.67 -12.96 -0.85
CA VAL A 128 14.29 -11.63 -0.80
C VAL A 128 13.84 -10.76 -1.98
N VAL A 129 13.76 -11.33 -3.19
CA VAL A 129 13.27 -10.61 -4.38
C VAL A 129 11.82 -10.17 -4.20
N ALA A 130 10.95 -11.05 -3.69
CA ALA A 130 9.55 -10.71 -3.42
C ALA A 130 9.43 -9.60 -2.36
N LEU A 131 10.20 -9.68 -1.27
CA LEU A 131 10.23 -8.64 -0.24
C LEU A 131 10.72 -7.31 -0.83
N LEU A 132 11.82 -7.31 -1.57
CA LEU A 132 12.31 -6.10 -2.23
C LEU A 132 11.26 -5.52 -3.19
N ALA A 133 10.59 -6.35 -3.99
CA ALA A 133 9.52 -5.90 -4.88
C ALA A 133 8.37 -5.22 -4.10
N ILE A 134 7.94 -5.80 -2.98
CA ILE A 134 6.90 -5.22 -2.11
C ILE A 134 7.36 -3.89 -1.50
N ALA A 135 8.59 -3.83 -0.96
CA ALA A 135 9.15 -2.61 -0.39
C ALA A 135 9.21 -1.48 -1.42
N MET A 136 9.66 -1.80 -2.63
CA MET A 136 9.75 -0.87 -3.75
C MET A 136 8.37 -0.43 -4.25
N GLY A 137 7.40 -1.35 -4.26
CA GLY A 137 6.00 -1.06 -4.53
C GLY A 137 5.42 -0.06 -3.54
N MET A 138 5.61 -0.29 -2.23
CA MET A 138 5.12 0.62 -1.19
C MET A 138 5.69 2.04 -1.36
N VAL A 139 7.02 2.15 -1.49
CA VAL A 139 7.69 3.46 -1.67
C VAL A 139 7.26 4.11 -2.98
N GLY A 140 7.16 3.35 -4.06
CA GLY A 140 6.71 3.84 -5.37
C GLY A 140 5.29 4.36 -5.35
N MET A 141 4.38 3.69 -4.65
CA MET A 141 2.98 4.11 -4.51
C MET A 141 2.86 5.40 -3.69
N VAL A 142 3.67 5.55 -2.64
CA VAL A 142 3.74 6.81 -1.88
C VAL A 142 4.30 7.92 -2.76
N ALA A 143 5.37 7.68 -3.52
CA ALA A 143 5.97 8.68 -4.39
C ALA A 143 5.00 9.15 -5.49
N VAL A 144 4.27 8.24 -6.13
CA VAL A 144 3.25 8.58 -7.13
C VAL A 144 2.11 9.43 -6.54
N ALA A 145 1.82 9.28 -5.24
CA ALA A 145 0.82 10.07 -4.53
C ALA A 145 1.33 11.46 -4.07
N GLU A 146 2.62 11.56 -3.74
CA GLU A 146 3.28 12.82 -3.34
C GLU A 146 3.57 13.70 -4.56
N ASP A 147 4.27 13.15 -5.56
CA ASP A 147 4.61 13.82 -6.80
C ASP A 147 4.25 12.92 -8.00
N PRO A 148 3.09 13.15 -8.64
CA PRO A 148 2.68 12.35 -9.76
C PRO A 148 3.60 12.52 -10.97
N ASP A 149 4.52 13.48 -11.03
CA ASP A 149 5.47 13.67 -12.14
C ASP A 149 6.89 13.16 -11.86
N ALA A 150 7.15 12.69 -10.63
CA ALA A 150 8.45 12.13 -10.26
C ALA A 150 8.86 10.96 -11.17
N ARG A 151 10.14 10.93 -11.54
CA ARG A 151 10.74 9.88 -12.37
C ARG A 151 10.82 8.58 -11.56
N LEU A 152 10.09 7.56 -11.99
CA LEU A 152 9.99 6.26 -11.31
C LEU A 152 11.36 5.61 -11.05
N ARG A 153 12.36 5.86 -11.90
CA ARG A 153 13.74 5.36 -11.73
C ARG A 153 14.42 5.92 -10.48
N ASP A 154 14.24 7.21 -10.20
CA ASP A 154 14.88 7.87 -9.07
C ASP A 154 14.21 7.43 -7.76
N VAL A 155 12.89 7.26 -7.79
CA VAL A 155 12.10 6.68 -6.70
C VAL A 155 12.51 5.25 -6.40
N LEU A 156 12.68 4.41 -7.43
CA LEU A 156 13.10 3.02 -7.24
C LEU A 156 14.53 2.96 -6.69
N ARG A 157 15.46 3.73 -7.24
CA ARG A 157 16.85 3.75 -6.77
C ARG A 157 16.95 4.24 -5.32
N ALA A 158 16.22 5.30 -4.98
CA ALA A 158 16.12 5.79 -3.61
C ALA A 158 15.46 4.77 -2.68
N GLY A 159 14.37 4.13 -3.11
CA GLY A 159 13.67 3.09 -2.36
C GLY A 159 14.54 1.89 -2.02
N LEU A 160 15.38 1.45 -2.96
CA LEU A 160 16.28 0.32 -2.76
C LEU A 160 17.37 0.66 -1.73
N VAL A 161 17.97 1.84 -1.85
CA VAL A 161 18.99 2.34 -0.92
C VAL A 161 18.39 2.57 0.47
N LEU A 162 17.18 3.09 0.54
CA LEU A 162 16.52 3.42 1.81
C LEU A 162 15.95 2.18 2.51
N ALA A 163 15.46 1.18 1.78
CA ALA A 163 15.03 -0.10 2.36
C ALA A 163 16.18 -0.81 3.09
N VAL A 164 17.40 -0.74 2.55
CA VAL A 164 18.60 -1.32 3.17
C VAL A 164 19.10 -0.44 4.31
N ARG A 165 19.12 0.88 4.14
CA ARG A 165 19.71 1.82 5.12
C ARG A 165 18.81 2.12 6.31
N ARG A 166 17.48 1.96 6.18
CA ARG A 166 16.47 2.22 7.23
C ARG A 166 15.61 0.99 7.51
N TRP A 167 16.27 -0.14 7.71
CA TRP A 167 15.63 -1.43 7.99
C TRP A 167 14.51 -1.41 9.05
N PRO A 168 14.54 -0.61 10.15
CA PRO A 168 13.49 -0.66 11.16
C PRO A 168 12.13 -0.19 10.61
N LEU A 169 12.11 0.84 9.76
CA LEU A 169 10.88 1.37 9.16
C LEU A 169 10.32 0.43 8.10
N THR A 170 11.21 -0.22 7.35
CA THR A 170 10.83 -1.23 6.35
C THR A 170 10.25 -2.47 7.02
N VAL A 171 10.88 -2.98 8.09
CA VAL A 171 10.36 -4.09 8.88
C VAL A 171 9.02 -3.74 9.54
N ALA A 172 8.89 -2.54 10.10
CA ALA A 172 7.61 -2.09 10.66
C ALA A 172 6.51 -2.03 9.58
N SER A 173 6.82 -1.54 8.39
CA SER A 173 5.88 -1.49 7.26
C SER A 173 5.47 -2.90 6.82
N PHE A 174 6.41 -3.84 6.74
CA PHE A 174 6.11 -5.25 6.48
C PHE A 174 5.23 -5.86 7.56
N ALA A 175 5.52 -5.60 8.84
CA ALA A 175 4.71 -6.09 9.94
C ALA A 175 3.26 -5.58 9.86
N VAL A 176 3.07 -4.29 9.57
CA VAL A 176 1.74 -3.69 9.39
C VAL A 176 1.00 -4.32 8.21
N VAL A 177 1.67 -4.49 7.06
CA VAL A 177 1.07 -5.14 5.88
C VAL A 177 0.75 -6.61 6.16
N ALA A 178 1.61 -7.34 6.87
CA ALA A 178 1.39 -8.73 7.24
C ALA A 178 0.19 -8.89 8.19
N VAL A 179 0.08 -8.02 9.20
CA VAL A 179 -1.08 -7.97 10.09
C VAL A 179 -2.34 -7.64 9.29
N GLN A 180 -2.29 -6.66 8.41
CA GLN A 180 -3.44 -6.30 7.58
C GLN A 180 -3.86 -7.46 6.66
N ALA A 181 -2.91 -8.17 6.05
CA ALA A 181 -3.17 -9.34 5.23
C ALA A 181 -3.84 -10.46 6.06
N ALA A 182 -3.34 -10.73 7.26
CA ALA A 182 -3.94 -11.72 8.17
C ALA A 182 -5.40 -11.36 8.53
N VAL A 183 -5.67 -10.08 8.81
CA VAL A 183 -7.03 -9.60 9.08
C VAL A 183 -7.93 -9.74 7.85
N VAL A 184 -7.42 -9.45 6.64
CA VAL A 184 -8.20 -9.60 5.39
C VAL A 184 -8.49 -11.07 5.09
N VAL A 185 -7.56 -11.99 5.38
CA VAL A 185 -7.81 -13.43 5.24
C VAL A 185 -8.87 -13.91 6.22
N ALA A 186 -8.84 -13.42 7.47
CA ALA A 186 -9.81 -13.81 8.50
C ALA A 186 -11.19 -13.17 8.31
N ALA A 187 -11.25 -11.92 7.85
CA ALA A 187 -12.47 -11.15 7.67
C ALA A 187 -12.32 -10.14 6.50
N PRO A 188 -12.49 -10.54 5.23
CA PRO A 188 -12.14 -9.73 4.06
C PRO A 188 -12.81 -8.35 4.03
N ALA A 189 -14.12 -8.31 4.27
CA ALA A 189 -14.89 -7.07 4.23
C ALA A 189 -14.56 -6.13 5.41
N LEU A 190 -14.37 -6.67 6.61
CA LEU A 190 -14.04 -5.88 7.80
C LEU A 190 -12.59 -5.40 7.78
N GLY A 191 -11.67 -6.23 7.28
CA GLY A 191 -10.25 -5.88 7.16
C GLY A 191 -10.05 -4.66 6.26
N ILE A 192 -10.67 -4.67 5.07
CA ILE A 192 -10.57 -3.54 4.15
C ILE A 192 -11.44 -2.36 4.61
N GLY A 193 -12.65 -2.63 5.09
CA GLY A 193 -13.62 -1.59 5.45
C GLY A 193 -13.36 -0.88 6.79
N LEU A 194 -12.52 -1.41 7.66
CA LEU A 194 -12.28 -0.82 8.99
C LEU A 194 -10.81 -0.55 9.28
N THR A 195 -9.92 -1.49 8.95
CA THR A 195 -8.52 -1.44 9.40
C THR A 195 -7.55 -0.88 8.36
N ALA A 196 -7.91 -0.91 7.07
CA ALA A 196 -6.98 -0.59 6.00
C ALA A 196 -6.44 0.84 6.06
N ALA A 197 -7.28 1.85 6.32
CA ALA A 197 -6.85 3.24 6.38
C ALA A 197 -5.80 3.47 7.47
N ALA A 198 -5.95 2.85 8.65
CA ALA A 198 -4.96 2.97 9.73
C ALA A 198 -3.62 2.35 9.32
N CYS A 199 -3.64 1.14 8.79
CA CYS A 199 -2.44 0.44 8.31
C CYS A 199 -1.75 1.21 7.17
N LEU A 200 -2.52 1.64 6.18
CA LEU A 200 -2.03 2.42 5.05
C LEU A 200 -1.50 3.79 5.48
N TYR A 201 -2.10 4.43 6.50
CA TYR A 201 -1.60 5.70 7.02
C TYR A 201 -0.20 5.53 7.64
N VAL A 202 0.04 4.44 8.38
CA VAL A 202 1.38 4.14 8.93
C VAL A 202 2.40 3.92 7.82
N VAL A 203 2.05 3.16 6.78
CA VAL A 203 2.90 2.94 5.60
C VAL A 203 3.19 4.26 4.87
N TRP A 204 2.17 5.09 4.66
CA TRP A 204 2.32 6.40 4.02
C TRP A 204 3.19 7.34 4.84
N ALA A 205 2.95 7.46 6.15
CA ALA A 205 3.73 8.32 7.04
C ALA A 205 5.21 7.90 7.06
N GLY A 206 5.48 6.60 7.14
CA GLY A 206 6.84 6.04 7.03
C GLY A 206 7.49 6.31 5.67
N GLY A 207 6.72 6.15 4.58
CA GLY A 207 7.17 6.43 3.21
C GLY A 207 7.49 7.90 2.97
N ARG A 208 6.60 8.81 3.40
CA ARG A 208 6.79 10.27 3.28
C ARG A 208 8.03 10.73 4.05
N TYR A 209 8.23 10.24 5.27
CA TYR A 209 9.43 10.52 6.06
C TYR A 209 10.71 10.00 5.40
N THR A 210 10.61 8.88 4.68
CA THR A 210 11.72 8.28 3.96
C THR A 210 12.06 9.04 2.67
N LEU A 211 11.06 9.61 1.99
CA LEU A 211 11.21 10.37 0.74
C LEU A 211 11.55 11.85 0.96
N GLN A 212 11.34 12.40 2.15
CA GLN A 212 11.59 13.81 2.48
C GLN A 212 12.99 14.33 2.05
N PRO A 213 14.10 13.59 2.19
CA PRO A 213 15.43 14.04 1.75
C PRO A 213 15.61 14.08 0.22
N VAL A 214 14.75 13.38 -0.53
CA VAL A 214 14.82 13.29 -2.00
C VAL A 214 13.86 14.29 -2.66
N LEU A 215 12.76 14.62 -1.99
CA LEU A 215 11.74 15.56 -2.47
C LEU A 215 12.03 17.02 -2.10
N ALA A 216 12.87 17.28 -1.09
CA ALA A 216 13.40 18.62 -0.87
C ALA A 216 14.43 18.92 -1.98
N PRO A 217 14.22 19.92 -2.85
CA PRO A 217 15.25 20.36 -3.78
C PRO A 217 16.48 20.77 -2.97
N ALA A 218 17.67 20.45 -3.49
CA ALA A 218 18.87 21.14 -3.07
C ALA A 218 18.67 22.64 -3.36
N GLU A 219 18.34 23.41 -2.32
CA GLU A 219 18.62 24.83 -2.33
C GLU A 219 20.15 24.98 -2.38
N SER A 220 20.67 25.20 -3.58
CA SER A 220 22.04 25.63 -3.84
C SER A 220 22.03 26.82 -4.78
#